data_AF-A0A6I4TYE8-F1
#
_entry.id   AF-A0A6I4TYE8-F1
#
_cell.length_a   1.000
_cell.length_b   1.000
_cell.length_c   1.000
_cell.angle_alpha   90.00
_cell.angle_beta   90.00
_cell.angle_gamma   90.00
#
_symmetry.space_group_name_H-M   'P 1'
#
loop_
_entity.id
_entity.type
_entity.pdbx_description
1 polymer ?
#
loop_
_entity_poly.entity_id
_entity_poly.type
_entity_poly.pdbx_seq_one_letter_code
_entity_poly.pdbx_strand_id
1 'polypeptide(L)'
;MIEPSLRLPEGWEWACALDCGDQAQVGPDKALSDLHAHDWESFFASRVDGIAPRAPYAGIENGGYSLVWKERPSGWVADDQSRHSYFDSSYSLGLKMGANAKVIDVLWDWPAFAAGMVKGMKVLSVGGVTYSHAAIQDALDVCTPEMGMDRGSG
;
A
#
# COMPACT_ATOMS: atom_id res chain seq x y z
N MET A 1 -21.16 -12.19 -27.83
CA MET A 1 -22.50 -12.83 -27.79
C MET A 1 -22.31 -14.34 -27.88
N ILE A 2 -21.93 -14.98 -26.77
CA ILE A 2 -22.03 -16.42 -26.50
C ILE A 2 -22.05 -16.53 -24.96
N GLU A 3 -23.21 -16.75 -24.36
CA GLU A 3 -23.30 -17.27 -22.99
C GLU A 3 -23.46 -18.79 -23.09
N PRO A 4 -22.59 -19.61 -22.48
CA PRO A 4 -22.87 -21.02 -22.35
C PRO A 4 -23.70 -21.21 -21.09
N SER A 5 -24.98 -21.54 -21.27
CA SER A 5 -25.84 -22.08 -20.22
C SER A 5 -25.29 -23.41 -19.73
N LEU A 6 -24.36 -23.37 -18.77
CA LEU A 6 -23.87 -24.54 -18.05
C LEU A 6 -24.90 -24.89 -16.98
N ARG A 7 -25.69 -25.92 -17.25
CA ARG A 7 -26.60 -26.53 -16.28
C ARG A 7 -25.77 -27.23 -15.21
N LEU A 8 -25.92 -26.85 -13.95
CA LEU A 8 -25.18 -27.45 -12.83
C LEU A 8 -25.53 -28.96 -12.68
N PRO A 9 -24.59 -29.81 -12.25
CA PRO A 9 -24.85 -31.22 -11.95
C PRO A 9 -25.89 -31.39 -10.83
N GLU A 10 -26.64 -32.50 -10.84
CA GLU A 10 -27.56 -32.84 -9.74
C GLU A 10 -26.80 -32.91 -8.39
N GLY A 11 -27.36 -32.29 -7.34
CA GLY A 11 -26.75 -32.19 -6.01
C GLY A 11 -25.81 -31.00 -5.79
N TRP A 12 -25.61 -30.13 -6.80
CA TRP A 12 -24.82 -28.89 -6.69
C TRP A 12 -25.67 -27.64 -6.46
N GLU A 13 -26.93 -27.80 -6.06
CA GLU A 13 -27.88 -26.70 -5.80
C GLU A 13 -27.42 -25.77 -4.66
N TRP A 14 -26.58 -26.27 -3.74
CA TRP A 14 -25.96 -25.47 -2.68
C TRP A 14 -24.97 -24.42 -3.22
N ALA A 15 -24.44 -24.58 -4.43
CA ALA A 15 -23.54 -23.59 -5.03
C ALA A 15 -24.30 -22.29 -5.37
N CYS A 16 -25.58 -22.38 -5.74
CA CYS A 16 -26.43 -21.20 -5.87
C CYS A 16 -26.74 -20.56 -4.52
N ALA A 17 -26.74 -21.28 -3.39
CA ALA A 17 -26.95 -20.67 -2.07
C ALA A 17 -25.75 -19.81 -1.61
N LEU A 18 -24.56 -20.04 -2.16
CA LEU A 18 -23.39 -19.19 -1.94
C LEU A 18 -23.35 -17.97 -2.88
N ASP A 19 -23.99 -18.04 -4.05
CA ASP A 19 -23.99 -16.99 -5.08
C ASP A 19 -25.27 -16.12 -5.06
N CYS A 20 -26.42 -16.68 -4.67
CA CYS A 20 -27.64 -15.95 -4.38
C CYS A 20 -27.63 -15.45 -2.93
N GLY A 21 -26.86 -14.39 -2.66
CA GLY A 21 -27.22 -13.26 -1.78
C GLY A 21 -27.97 -13.47 -0.44
N ASP A 22 -28.05 -14.66 0.14
CA ASP A 22 -28.75 -14.93 1.41
C ASP A 22 -27.79 -14.91 2.62
N GLN A 23 -26.73 -14.10 2.50
CA GLN A 23 -25.98 -13.58 3.65
C GLN A 23 -26.59 -12.25 4.15
N ALA A 24 -27.76 -11.86 3.65
CA ALA A 24 -28.37 -10.56 3.92
C ALA A 24 -29.03 -10.41 5.31
N GLN A 25 -28.79 -11.29 6.30
CA GLN A 25 -29.43 -11.15 7.62
C GLN A 25 -28.57 -11.28 8.87
N VAL A 26 -27.24 -11.26 8.74
CA VAL A 26 -26.40 -10.76 9.84
C VAL A 26 -25.21 -10.02 9.25
N GLY A 27 -25.46 -8.86 8.64
CA GLY A 27 -24.38 -7.91 8.42
C GLY A 27 -23.73 -7.58 9.78
N PRO A 28 -22.44 -7.18 9.80
CA PRO A 28 -21.74 -6.85 11.04
C PRO A 28 -22.50 -5.80 11.88
N ASP A 29 -23.29 -4.95 11.23
CA ASP A 29 -24.19 -3.98 11.84
C ASP A 29 -25.20 -4.61 12.83
N LYS A 30 -25.85 -5.73 12.50
CA LYS A 30 -26.89 -6.31 13.35
C LYS A 30 -26.29 -6.93 14.62
N ALA A 31 -25.22 -7.71 14.48
CA ALA A 31 -24.55 -8.31 15.63
C ALA A 31 -23.87 -7.27 16.54
N LEU A 32 -23.35 -6.17 15.96
CA LEU A 32 -22.74 -5.09 16.73
C LEU A 32 -23.79 -4.19 17.39
N SER A 33 -24.94 -3.96 16.76
CA SER A 33 -26.06 -3.20 17.35
C SER A 33 -26.60 -3.87 18.62
N ASP A 34 -26.64 -5.21 18.65
CA ASP A 34 -27.05 -5.99 19.82
C ASP A 34 -26.09 -5.81 21.01
N LEU A 35 -24.80 -5.47 20.76
CA LEU A 35 -23.79 -5.21 21.79
C LEU A 35 -23.73 -3.74 22.20
N HIS A 36 -23.83 -2.84 21.23
CA HIS A 36 -23.73 -1.40 21.44
C HIS A 36 -24.53 -0.65 20.37
N ALA A 37 -25.52 0.12 20.83
CA ALA A 37 -26.35 0.96 19.97
C ALA A 37 -25.49 2.05 19.31
N HIS A 38 -25.22 1.88 18.02
CA HIS A 38 -24.48 2.82 17.17
C HIS A 38 -24.94 2.63 15.73
N ASP A 39 -24.84 3.67 14.91
CA ASP A 39 -25.08 3.58 13.46
C ASP A 39 -23.90 2.89 12.78
N TRP A 40 -23.91 1.55 12.81
CA TRP A 40 -22.86 0.72 12.23
C TRP A 40 -22.88 0.72 10.70
N GLU A 41 -24.04 0.90 10.10
CA GLU A 41 -24.21 0.94 8.64
C GLU A 41 -23.45 2.14 8.06
N SER A 42 -23.71 3.36 8.55
CA SER A 42 -22.97 4.56 8.11
C SER A 42 -21.48 4.48 8.46
N PHE A 43 -21.15 3.85 9.59
CA PHE A 43 -19.76 3.68 10.03
C PHE A 43 -18.95 2.86 9.01
N PHE A 44 -19.45 1.69 8.61
CA PHE A 44 -18.76 0.83 7.63
C PHE A 44 -18.81 1.41 6.22
N ALA A 45 -19.94 1.97 5.79
CA ALA A 45 -20.04 2.60 4.47
C ALA A 45 -18.95 3.67 4.26
N SER A 46 -18.68 4.49 5.30
CA SER A 46 -17.65 5.53 5.24
C SER A 46 -16.20 5.03 5.23
N ARG A 47 -15.95 3.77 5.61
CA ARG A 47 -14.60 3.22 5.85
C ARG A 47 -14.21 2.04 4.96
N VAL A 48 -15.19 1.27 4.50
CA VAL A 48 -15.01 0.04 3.73
C VAL A 48 -15.43 0.27 2.28
N ASP A 49 -16.59 0.85 2.07
CA ASP A 49 -17.17 1.01 0.73
C ASP A 49 -16.74 2.31 0.04
N GLY A 50 -16.34 3.30 0.83
CA GLY A 50 -15.86 4.60 0.35
C GLY A 50 -14.35 4.69 0.21
N ILE A 51 -13.88 5.41 -0.83
CA ILE A 51 -12.48 5.87 -0.89
C ILE A 51 -12.36 7.12 -0.01
N ALA A 52 -11.72 6.96 1.14
CA ALA A 52 -11.49 8.08 2.04
C ALA A 52 -10.49 9.08 1.42
N PRO A 53 -10.73 10.41 1.55
CA PRO A 53 -9.80 11.43 1.04
C PRO A 53 -8.47 11.46 1.79
N ARG A 54 -8.41 10.84 2.98
CA ARG A 54 -7.21 10.74 3.81
C ARG A 54 -7.18 9.42 4.56
N ALA A 55 -5.98 8.99 4.95
CA ALA A 55 -5.83 7.82 5.80
C ALA A 55 -6.51 8.02 7.18
N PRO A 56 -7.10 6.95 7.75
CA PRO A 56 -7.89 7.02 8.99
C PRO A 56 -6.99 7.08 10.24
N TYR A 57 -6.48 8.26 10.60
CA TYR A 57 -5.59 8.43 11.76
C TYR A 57 -6.29 8.35 13.13
N ALA A 58 -7.61 8.53 13.17
CA ALA A 58 -8.36 8.65 14.42
C ALA A 58 -8.15 7.45 15.39
N GLY A 59 -7.94 6.24 14.87
CA GLY A 59 -7.66 5.08 15.72
C GLY A 59 -6.31 5.16 16.44
N ILE A 60 -5.29 5.67 15.76
CA ILE A 60 -3.93 5.85 16.32
C ILE A 60 -3.93 7.01 17.32
N GLU A 61 -4.58 8.12 16.95
CA GLU A 61 -4.69 9.33 17.78
C GLU A 61 -5.48 9.07 19.07
N ASN A 62 -6.60 8.35 18.99
CA ASN A 62 -7.40 7.97 20.15
C ASN A 62 -6.66 6.99 21.08
N GLY A 63 -5.66 6.27 20.57
CA GLY A 63 -4.75 5.44 21.36
C GLY A 63 -3.63 6.21 22.06
N GLY A 64 -3.55 7.54 21.88
CA GLY A 64 -2.49 8.38 22.44
C GLY A 64 -1.20 8.40 21.62
N TYR A 65 -1.22 7.92 20.38
CA TYR A 65 -0.06 7.89 19.48
C TYR A 65 -0.19 8.94 18.37
N SER A 66 0.93 9.35 17.79
CA SER A 66 0.98 10.24 16.63
C SER A 66 1.82 9.66 15.51
N LEU A 67 1.41 9.93 14.27
CA LEU A 67 2.17 9.56 13.08
C LEU A 67 3.22 10.62 12.77
N VAL A 68 4.48 10.22 12.75
CA VAL A 68 5.61 11.10 12.43
C VAL A 68 6.33 10.55 11.21
N TRP A 69 6.46 11.39 10.19
CA TRP A 69 7.24 11.09 8.99
C TRP A 69 8.68 11.52 9.19
N LYS A 70 9.62 10.68 8.77
CA LYS A 70 11.06 10.94 8.83
C LYS A 70 11.65 10.71 7.44
N GLU A 71 12.68 11.47 7.13
CA GLU A 71 13.39 11.38 5.84
C GLU A 71 14.13 10.05 5.68
N ARG A 72 14.66 9.51 6.78
CA ARG A 72 15.39 8.24 6.78
C ARG A 72 14.54 7.10 7.34
N PRO A 73 14.77 5.85 6.85
CA PRO A 73 14.09 4.68 7.38
C PRO A 73 14.29 4.57 8.89
N SER A 74 13.22 4.17 9.59
CA SER A 74 13.32 3.86 11.02
C SER A 74 14.23 2.65 11.25
N GLY A 75 14.73 2.46 12.46
CA GLY A 75 15.61 1.32 12.77
C GLY A 75 14.97 -0.04 12.44
N TRP A 76 13.65 -0.16 12.59
CA TRP A 76 12.91 -1.35 12.19
C TRP A 76 12.90 -1.54 10.66
N VAL A 77 12.60 -0.48 9.89
CA VAL A 77 12.59 -0.54 8.42
C VAL A 77 14.00 -0.81 7.85
N ALA A 78 15.04 -0.27 8.46
CA ALA A 78 16.41 -0.51 8.05
C ALA A 78 16.85 -1.97 8.29
N ASP A 79 16.49 -2.55 9.45
CA ASP A 79 16.76 -3.96 9.78
C ASP A 79 15.99 -4.91 8.85
N ASP A 80 14.71 -4.62 8.59
CA ASP A 80 13.88 -5.44 7.70
C ASP A 80 14.41 -5.49 6.26
N GLN A 81 14.77 -4.32 5.71
CA GLN A 81 15.39 -4.20 4.38
C GLN A 81 16.71 -4.97 4.28
N SER A 82 17.55 -4.86 5.32
CA SER A 82 18.83 -5.57 5.40
C SER A 82 18.61 -7.09 5.40
N ARG A 83 17.73 -7.59 6.26
CA ARG A 83 17.44 -9.04 6.42
C ARG A 83 16.84 -9.66 5.16
N HIS A 84 15.93 -8.94 4.51
CA HIS A 84 15.23 -9.43 3.33
C HIS A 84 15.89 -9.00 2.01
N SER A 85 17.03 -8.30 2.09
CA SER A 85 17.82 -7.85 0.94
C SER A 85 17.01 -7.09 -0.11
N TYR A 86 16.13 -6.20 0.33
CA TYR A 86 15.35 -5.31 -0.53
C TYR A 86 15.58 -3.84 -0.14
N PHE A 87 15.33 -2.95 -1.08
CA PHE A 87 15.40 -1.51 -0.91
C PHE A 87 14.04 -0.92 -1.27
N ASP A 88 13.50 -0.08 -0.38
CA ASP A 88 12.22 0.58 -0.55
C ASP A 88 12.40 2.09 -0.55
N SER A 89 12.21 2.69 -1.73
CA SER A 89 12.19 4.13 -1.95
C SER A 89 10.84 4.58 -2.47
N SER A 90 9.76 3.86 -2.14
CA SER A 90 8.42 4.14 -2.67
C SER A 90 7.97 5.57 -2.35
N TYR A 91 8.37 6.11 -1.20
CA TYR A 91 8.02 7.46 -0.76
C TYR A 91 8.92 8.57 -1.29
N SER A 92 10.02 8.23 -1.98
CA SER A 92 10.97 9.20 -2.54
C SER A 92 11.01 9.12 -4.06
N LEU A 93 11.36 7.94 -4.61
CA LEU A 93 11.48 7.70 -6.05
C LEU A 93 10.29 6.94 -6.63
N GLY A 94 9.44 6.34 -5.79
CA GLY A 94 8.38 5.43 -6.25
C GLY A 94 8.90 4.09 -6.74
N LEU A 95 9.99 3.58 -6.15
CA LEU A 95 10.69 2.38 -6.60
C LEU A 95 10.94 1.41 -5.44
N LYS A 96 10.76 0.11 -5.70
CA LYS A 96 11.28 -0.96 -4.84
C LYS A 96 12.22 -1.86 -5.62
N MET A 97 13.35 -2.20 -4.99
CA MET A 97 14.34 -3.13 -5.55
C MET A 97 14.52 -4.32 -4.62
N GLY A 98 14.61 -5.50 -5.20
CA GLY A 98 14.95 -6.73 -4.49
C GLY A 98 16.42 -7.05 -4.60
N ALA A 99 16.75 -8.30 -4.25
CA ALA A 99 18.09 -8.84 -4.39
C ALA A 99 18.59 -8.74 -5.85
N ASN A 100 19.92 -8.65 -6.01
CA ASN A 100 20.59 -8.57 -7.30
C ASN A 100 20.14 -7.40 -8.18
N ALA A 101 19.80 -6.26 -7.57
CA ALA A 101 19.43 -5.02 -8.26
C ALA A 101 18.19 -5.14 -9.16
N LYS A 102 17.30 -6.09 -8.88
CA LYS A 102 16.07 -6.26 -9.65
C LYS A 102 14.99 -5.31 -9.15
N VAL A 103 14.36 -4.59 -10.06
CA VAL A 103 13.16 -3.79 -9.78
C VAL A 103 11.99 -4.74 -9.53
N ILE A 104 11.41 -4.69 -8.33
CA ILE A 104 10.28 -5.54 -7.93
C ILE A 104 8.94 -4.81 -8.01
N ASP A 105 8.97 -3.49 -7.87
CA ASP A 105 7.77 -2.65 -7.93
C ASP A 105 8.12 -1.22 -8.35
N VAL A 106 7.20 -0.58 -9.06
CA VAL A 106 7.31 0.82 -9.51
C VAL A 106 5.93 1.47 -9.35
N LEU A 107 5.86 2.55 -8.58
CA LEU A 107 4.63 3.31 -8.38
C LEU A 107 4.31 4.10 -9.66
N TRP A 108 3.06 4.03 -10.11
CA TRP A 108 2.57 4.79 -11.26
C TRP A 108 2.54 6.29 -10.97
N ASP A 109 2.80 7.10 -12.00
CA ASP A 109 2.86 8.57 -11.91
C ASP A 109 3.91 9.12 -10.91
N TRP A 110 4.91 8.31 -10.56
CA TRP A 110 6.06 8.69 -9.75
C TRP A 110 7.35 8.89 -10.58
N PRO A 111 8.42 9.49 -10.03
CA PRO A 111 9.66 9.77 -10.76
C PRO A 111 10.31 8.55 -11.43
N ALA A 112 10.31 7.39 -10.77
CA ALA A 112 10.84 6.16 -11.38
C ALA A 112 10.02 5.69 -12.59
N PHE A 113 8.69 5.86 -12.56
CA PHE A 113 7.81 5.55 -13.67
C PHE A 113 8.03 6.53 -14.85
N ALA A 114 8.15 7.82 -14.55
CA ALA A 114 8.45 8.85 -15.54
C ALA A 114 9.83 8.61 -16.22
N ALA A 115 10.78 8.02 -15.50
CA ALA A 115 12.07 7.59 -16.04
C ALA A 115 12.00 6.29 -16.88
N GLY A 116 10.81 5.69 -17.04
CA GLY A 116 10.59 4.48 -17.83
C GLY A 116 11.02 3.19 -17.12
N MET A 117 11.23 3.21 -15.79
CA MET A 117 11.52 1.99 -15.05
C MET A 117 10.28 1.09 -14.99
N VAL A 118 10.48 -0.20 -15.18
CA VAL A 118 9.42 -1.21 -15.03
C VAL A 118 9.90 -2.39 -14.19
N LYS A 119 8.93 -3.12 -13.63
CA LYS A 119 9.18 -4.35 -12.90
C LYS A 119 9.97 -5.35 -13.75
N GLY A 120 10.97 -5.98 -13.13
CA GLY A 120 11.83 -6.98 -13.77
C GLY A 120 13.12 -6.41 -14.38
N MET A 121 13.24 -5.09 -14.54
CA MET A 121 14.49 -4.46 -14.93
C MET A 121 15.59 -4.69 -13.89
N LYS A 122 16.85 -4.68 -14.33
CA LYS A 122 18.01 -4.76 -13.44
C LYS A 122 18.80 -3.46 -13.50
N VAL A 123 18.98 -2.83 -12.35
CA VAL A 123 19.81 -1.63 -12.20
C VAL A 123 21.27 -2.06 -12.13
N LEU A 124 22.12 -1.51 -12.98
CA LEU A 124 23.54 -1.86 -13.00
C LEU A 124 24.39 -0.87 -12.19
N SER A 125 24.01 0.41 -12.22
CA SER A 125 24.72 1.48 -11.54
C SER A 125 23.77 2.59 -11.10
N VAL A 126 24.19 3.34 -10.09
CA VAL A 126 23.52 4.54 -9.55
C VAL A 126 24.57 5.63 -9.46
N GLY A 127 24.36 6.78 -10.10
CA GLY A 127 25.31 7.91 -10.05
C GLY A 127 26.72 7.58 -10.55
N GLY A 128 26.86 6.61 -11.46
CA GLY A 128 28.16 6.14 -11.96
C GLY A 128 28.86 5.09 -11.08
N VAL A 129 28.28 4.72 -9.93
CA VAL A 129 28.78 3.67 -9.02
C VAL A 129 28.01 2.37 -9.26
N THR A 130 28.68 1.22 -9.19
CA THR A 130 28.02 -0.10 -9.25
C THR A 130 26.91 -0.19 -8.21
N TYR A 131 25.77 -0.75 -8.60
CA TYR A 131 24.62 -0.88 -7.71
C TYR A 131 24.96 -1.59 -6.39
N SER A 132 24.58 -0.95 -5.29
CA SER A 132 24.38 -1.58 -3.98
C SER A 132 23.28 -0.82 -3.24
N HIS A 133 22.62 -1.46 -2.26
CA HIS A 133 21.64 -0.80 -1.41
C HIS A 133 22.22 0.43 -0.69
N ALA A 134 23.48 0.35 -0.23
CA ALA A 134 24.17 1.48 0.36
C ALA A 134 24.40 2.61 -0.66
N ALA A 135 24.88 2.29 -1.87
CA ALA A 135 25.16 3.31 -2.87
C ALA A 135 23.93 4.11 -3.29
N ILE A 136 22.74 3.48 -3.35
CA ILE A 136 21.51 4.23 -3.63
C ILE A 136 21.03 5.04 -2.43
N GLN A 137 21.18 4.53 -1.20
CA GLN A 137 20.87 5.32 0.00
C GLN A 137 21.76 6.56 0.08
N ASP A 138 23.07 6.40 -0.15
CA ASP A 138 24.02 7.52 -0.17
C ASP A 138 23.66 8.53 -1.27
N ALA A 139 23.25 8.06 -2.44
CA ALA A 139 22.81 8.94 -3.52
C ALA A 139 21.54 9.74 -3.15
N LEU A 140 20.58 9.13 -2.44
CA LEU A 140 19.38 9.82 -1.95
C LEU A 140 19.71 10.85 -0.86
N ASP A 141 20.62 10.51 0.06
CA ASP A 141 21.05 11.41 1.12
C ASP A 141 21.78 12.65 0.52
N VAL A 142 22.58 12.48 -0.54
CA VAL A 142 23.24 13.58 -1.26
C VAL A 142 22.26 14.43 -2.06
N CYS A 143 21.24 13.82 -2.67
CA CYS A 143 20.15 14.52 -3.36
C CYS A 143 19.20 15.28 -2.42
N THR A 144 19.47 15.24 -1.12
CA THR A 144 18.85 16.13 -0.12
C THR A 144 19.81 17.27 0.26
N PRO A 145 20.24 18.16 -0.67
CA PRO A 145 20.90 19.39 -0.26
C PRO A 145 19.80 20.36 0.20
N GLU A 146 19.85 20.81 1.45
CA GLU A 146 19.12 21.97 1.98
C GLU A 146 17.80 22.33 1.27
N MET A 147 16.88 21.38 1.10
CA MET A 147 15.46 21.73 0.99
C MET A 147 15.01 22.08 2.39
N GLY A 148 15.50 23.23 2.86
CA GLY A 148 14.84 23.97 3.91
C GLY A 148 13.38 24.03 3.54
N MET A 149 12.55 23.45 4.40
CA MET A 149 11.55 24.17 5.18
C MET A 149 11.27 25.64 4.77
N ASP A 150 11.07 25.91 3.48
CA ASP A 150 10.34 27.05 2.95
C ASP A 150 8.93 26.53 2.64
N ARG A 151 8.09 26.56 3.67
CA ARG A 151 6.64 26.69 3.48
C ARG A 151 6.28 28.13 3.79
N GLY A 152 6.71 29.05 2.94
CA GLY A 152 6.43 30.46 3.02
C GLY A 152 6.05 31.04 1.66
N SER A 153 4.75 31.24 1.47
CA SER A 153 4.13 32.20 0.53
C SER A 153 3.82 31.71 -0.89
N GLY A 154 2.55 31.88 -1.26
CA GLY A 154 1.98 31.68 -2.60
C GLY A 154 0.47 31.52 -2.53
#